data_AF-A0A926CZL0-F1
#
_entry.id   AF-A0A926CZL0-F1
#
_cell.length_a   1.000
_cell.length_b   1.000
_cell.length_c   1.000
_cell.angle_alpha   90.00
_cell.angle_beta   90.00
_cell.angle_gamma   90.00
#
_symmetry.space_group_name_H-M   'P 1'
#
loop_
_entity.id
_entity.type
_entity.pdbx_description
1 polymer ?
#
loop_
_entity_poly.entity_id
_entity_poly.type
_entity_poly.pdbx_seq_one_letter_code
_entity_poly.pdbx_strand_id
1 'polypeptide(L)' 'MKNPSAADQPKYCILDEEKICDDCGECDRCDLDPNKICDNCCHCIDTDTDYGEIEIDGIYTDIESIEQIEEKES' A
#
# COMPACT_ATOMS: atom_id res chain seq x y z
N MET A 1 15.76 28.22 -13.46
CA MET A 1 15.00 26.99 -13.74
C MET A 1 13.81 26.94 -12.80
N LYS A 2 12.59 26.64 -13.28
CA LYS A 2 11.44 26.41 -12.40
C LYS A 2 11.60 25.00 -11.83
N ASN A 3 11.66 24.86 -10.50
CA ASN A 3 11.57 23.54 -9.88
C ASN A 3 10.17 22.99 -10.20
N PRO A 4 10.05 21.84 -10.88
CA PRO A 4 8.75 21.20 -11.06
C PRO A 4 8.22 20.89 -9.67
N SER A 5 6.97 21.28 -9.42
CA SER A 5 6.32 20.92 -8.16
C SER A 5 6.07 19.41 -8.17
N ALA A 6 5.88 18.80 -7.00
CA ALA A 6 5.51 17.38 -6.92
C ALA A 6 4.22 17.03 -7.71
N ALA A 7 3.44 18.03 -8.13
CA ALA A 7 2.26 17.86 -8.99
C ALA A 7 2.58 17.64 -10.48
N ASP A 8 3.84 17.84 -10.91
CA ASP A 8 4.24 17.74 -12.32
C ASP A 8 4.85 16.38 -12.70
N GLN A 9 4.99 15.46 -11.74
CA GLN A 9 5.48 14.11 -12.00
C GLN A 9 4.33 13.19 -12.43
N PRO A 10 4.54 12.30 -13.43
CA PRO A 10 3.54 11.32 -13.82
C PRO A 10 3.26 10.36 -12.65
N LYS A 11 1.98 10.19 -12.32
CA LYS A 11 1.54 9.18 -11.35
C LYS A 11 1.34 7.85 -12.07
N TYR A 12 1.93 6.78 -11.54
CA TYR A 12 1.69 5.43 -12.03
C TYR A 12 0.40 4.86 -11.43
N CYS A 13 -0.18 3.88 -12.12
CA CYS A 13 -1.37 3.18 -11.67
C CYS A 13 -1.03 2.29 -10.47
N ILE A 14 -1.87 2.29 -9.45
CA ILE A 14 -1.67 1.43 -8.27
C ILE A 14 -1.89 -0.06 -8.56
N LEU A 15 -2.64 -0.37 -9.62
CA LEU A 15 -2.91 -1.75 -10.05
C LEU A 15 -1.88 -2.26 -11.09
N ASP A 16 -1.09 -1.35 -11.68
CA ASP A 16 -0.12 -1.67 -12.72
C ASP A 16 1.02 -0.62 -12.71
N GLU A 17 2.16 -1.01 -12.15
CA GLU A 17 3.33 -0.16 -11.99
C GLU A 17 3.99 0.26 -13.31
N GLU A 18 3.71 -0.44 -14.42
CA GLU A 18 4.22 -0.09 -15.75
C GLU A 18 3.30 0.92 -16.47
N LYS A 19 2.11 1.18 -15.93
CA LYS A 19 1.07 2.03 -16.54
C LYS A 19 1.01 3.41 -15.89
N ILE A 20 1.01 4.48 -16.70
CA ILE A 20 0.67 5.84 -16.23
C ILE A 20 -0.84 5.90 -15.93
N CYS A 21 -1.21 6.46 -14.78
CA CYS A 21 -2.61 6.61 -14.39
C CYS A 21 -3.36 7.48 -15.42
N ASP A 22 -4.45 6.93 -15.93
CA ASP A 22 -5.36 7.54 -16.92
C ASP A 22 -6.72 7.92 -16.32
N ASP A 23 -6.82 7.95 -14.98
CA ASP A 23 -8.03 8.22 -14.22
C ASP A 23 -9.22 7.30 -14.61
N CYS A 24 -8.94 6.04 -14.94
CA CYS A 24 -9.97 5.06 -15.32
C CYS A 24 -10.95 4.69 -14.19
N GLY A 25 -10.54 4.84 -12.92
CA GLY A 25 -11.38 4.57 -11.75
C GLY A 25 -11.58 3.08 -11.42
N GLU A 26 -10.80 2.18 -12.04
CA GLU A 26 -10.84 0.74 -11.73
C GLU A 26 -10.37 0.45 -10.31
N CYS A 27 -9.36 1.17 -9.81
CA CYS A 27 -8.88 1.07 -8.42
C CYS A 27 -9.91 1.50 -7.37
N ASP A 28 -11.00 2.16 -7.78
CA ASP A 28 -12.11 2.54 -6.90
C ASP A 28 -13.21 1.48 -6.86
N ARG A 29 -13.10 0.38 -7.63
CA ARG A 29 -14.09 -0.71 -7.65
C ARG A 29 -13.82 -1.74 -6.55
N CYS A 30 -14.87 -2.46 -6.18
CA CYS A 30 -14.77 -3.57 -5.25
C CYS A 30 -14.18 -4.80 -5.95
N ASP A 31 -13.18 -5.42 -5.33
CA ASP A 31 -12.53 -6.62 -5.86
C ASP A 31 -13.51 -7.81 -6.03
N LEU A 32 -14.56 -7.87 -5.20
CA LEU A 32 -15.59 -8.91 -5.27
C LEU A 32 -16.73 -8.59 -6.25
N ASP A 33 -17.04 -7.30 -6.47
CA ASP A 33 -18.10 -6.86 -7.37
C ASP A 33 -17.62 -5.66 -8.21
N PRO A 34 -17.18 -5.89 -9.47
CA PRO A 34 -16.72 -4.85 -10.36
C PRO A 34 -17.76 -3.75 -10.67
N ASN A 35 -19.05 -3.97 -10.38
CA ASN A 35 -20.09 -2.96 -10.56
C ASN A 35 -20.26 -2.03 -9.35
N LYS A 36 -19.63 -2.36 -8.22
CA LYS A 36 -19.74 -1.63 -6.96
C LYS A 36 -18.50 -0.75 -6.76
N ILE A 37 -18.71 0.52 -6.37
CA ILE A 37 -17.63 1.37 -5.83
C ILE A 37 -17.26 0.83 -4.45
N CYS A 38 -15.96 0.64 -4.20
CA CYS A 38 -15.47 0.19 -2.91
C CYS A 38 -15.92 1.17 -1.82
N ASP A 39 -16.65 0.65 -0.83
CA ASP A 39 -17.16 1.37 0.33
C ASP A 39 -16.41 0.96 1.61
N ASN A 40 -15.24 0.33 1.44
CA ASN A 40 -14.41 -0.20 2.53
C ASN A 40 -15.18 -1.16 3.46
N CYS A 41 -16.13 -1.95 2.92
CA CYS A 41 -16.83 -2.98 3.70
C CYS A 41 -15.95 -4.18 4.11
N CYS A 42 -14.72 -4.27 3.60
CA CYS A 42 -13.71 -5.30 3.90
C CYS A 42 -14.12 -6.77 3.65
N HIS A 43 -15.22 -7.03 2.94
CA HIS A 43 -15.62 -8.41 2.60
C HIS A 43 -14.64 -9.08 1.63
N CYS A 44 -13.89 -8.31 0.83
CA CYS A 44 -12.83 -8.84 -0.03
C CYS A 44 -11.58 -9.31 0.74
N ILE A 45 -11.47 -8.95 2.03
CA ILE A 45 -10.35 -9.28 2.90
C ILE A 45 -10.70 -10.51 3.77
N ASP A 46 -11.90 -11.09 3.62
CA ASP A 46 -12.42 -12.13 4.52
C ASP A 46 -11.43 -13.32 4.60
N THR A 47 -10.80 -13.44 5.76
CA THR A 47 -9.89 -14.52 6.11
C THR A 47 -10.68 -15.57 6.87
N ASP A 48 -10.26 -16.84 6.83
CA ASP A 48 -10.85 -17.93 7.65
C ASP A 48 -10.66 -17.72 9.19
N THR A 49 -10.28 -16.52 9.62
CA THR A 49 -10.00 -16.12 11.01
C THR A 49 -10.86 -14.94 11.44
N ASP A 50 -11.36 -14.99 12.67
CA ASP A 50 -12.20 -13.93 13.27
C ASP A 50 -11.45 -12.60 13.51
N TYR A 51 -10.12 -12.60 13.35
CA TYR A 51 -9.26 -11.44 13.52
C TYR A 51 -8.13 -11.45 12.48
N GLY A 52 -7.72 -10.26 12.04
CA GLY A 52 -6.47 -10.06 11.31
C GLY A 52 -5.30 -10.04 12.29
N GLU A 53 -4.21 -10.74 11.96
CA GLU A 53 -3.00 -10.79 12.75
C GLU A 53 -1.87 -10.04 12.04
N ILE A 54 -1.10 -9.26 12.78
CA ILE A 54 0.17 -8.69 12.34
C ILE A 54 1.25 -9.33 13.21
N GLU A 55 2.01 -10.25 12.64
CA GLU A 55 3.16 -10.85 13.31
C GLU A 55 4.29 -9.81 13.39
N ILE A 56 4.89 -9.68 14.57
CA ILE A 56 6.08 -8.83 14.78
C ILE A 56 7.27 -9.72 15.11
N ASP A 57 8.34 -9.59 14.34
CA ASP A 57 9.55 -10.40 14.53
C ASP A 57 10.34 -10.03 15.80
N GLY A 58 10.17 -8.80 16.30
CA GLY A 58 10.84 -8.33 17.50
C GLY A 58 10.36 -6.97 18.02
N ILE A 59 10.59 -6.73 19.31
CA ILE A 59 10.39 -5.42 19.95
C ILE A 59 11.74 -4.94 20.46
N TYR A 60 12.19 -3.79 19.95
CA TYR A 60 13.46 -3.20 20.30
C TYR A 60 13.23 -1.88 21.02
N THR A 61 13.90 -1.71 22.16
CA THR A 61 13.68 -0.54 23.04
C THR A 61 14.90 0.37 23.13
N ASP A 62 16.04 -0.06 22.60
CA ASP A 62 17.31 0.65 22.61
C ASP A 62 17.83 0.90 21.19
N ILE A 63 18.58 2.00 21.06
CA ILE A 63 19.06 2.52 19.78
C ILE A 63 20.09 1.57 19.14
N GLU A 64 20.94 0.95 19.96
CA GLU A 64 21.97 0.01 19.49
C GLU A 64 21.35 -1.19 18.75
N SER A 65 20.22 -1.69 19.24
CA SER A 65 19.49 -2.77 18.57
C SER A 65 18.84 -2.34 17.25
N ILE A 66 18.46 -1.07 17.10
CA ILE A 66 17.85 -0.53 15.87
C ILE A 66 18.91 -0.38 14.78
N GLU A 67 20.07 0.20 15.12
CA GLU A 67 21.19 0.40 14.19
C GLU A 67 21.66 -0.93 13.57
N GLN A 68 21.70 -2.00 14.36
CA GLN A 68 22.08 -3.34 13.91
C GLN A 68 21.07 -4.00 12.96
N ILE A 69 19.82 -3.55 12.91
CA ILE A 69 18.79 -4.05 11.98
C ILE A 69 18.94 -3.35 10.64
N GLU A 70 19.10 -2.03 10.64
CA GLU A 70 19.29 -1.25 9.43
C GLU A 70 20.53 -1.70 8.64
N GLU A 71 21.58 -2.13 9.33
CA GLU A 71 22.79 -2.69 8.71
C GLU A 71 22.61 -4.11 8.12
N LYS A 72 21.65 -4.90 8.62
CA LYS A 72 21.40 -6.27 8.15
C LYS A 72 20.48 -6.34 6.93
N GLU A 73 19.62 -5.33 6.76
CA GLU A 73 18.63 -5.23 5.68
C GLU A 73 19.15 -4.45 4.44
N SER A 74 20.43 -4.04 4.46
CA SER A 74 21.14 -3.30 3.39
C SER A 74 22.09 -4.21 2.63
#